data_AF-A0A7R9LNK1-F1
#
_entry.id   AF-A0A7R9LNK1-F1
#
_cell.length_a   1.000
_cell.length_b   1.000
_cell.length_c   1.000
_cell.angle_alpha   90.00
_cell.angle_beta   90.00
_cell.angle_gamma   90.00
#
_symmetry.space_group_name_H-M   'P 1'
#
loop_
_entity.id
_entity.type
_entity.pdbx_description
1 polymer ?
#
loop_
_entity_poly.entity_id
_entity_poly.type
_entity_poly.pdbx_seq_one_letter_code
_entity_poly.pdbx_strand_id
1 'polypeptide(L)'
;RESFMRWRRRNRTFFNRHVIQSIRKMLPRLESAGKVQVNDLIQELHDVFVLHEMTGFPLNMPYNDFDSITEAVFATGVHLAEDKRVEFALTVYVHPYPSSIFSVWVYVAALTRHSDIT
;
A
#
# COMPACT_ATOMS: atom_id res chain seq x y z
N ARG A 1 -6.75 -8.49 -3.56
CA ARG A 1 -6.18 -9.29 -2.45
C ARG A 1 -5.87 -10.73 -2.88
N GLU A 2 -6.83 -11.42 -3.50
CA GLU A 2 -6.63 -12.81 -3.98
C GLU A 2 -5.50 -12.92 -5.00
N SER A 3 -5.41 -11.99 -5.96
CA SER A 3 -4.28 -11.93 -6.91
C SER A 3 -2.93 -11.86 -6.20
N PHE A 4 -2.82 -11.07 -5.14
CA PHE A 4 -1.60 -10.91 -4.34
C PHE A 4 -1.19 -12.20 -3.62
N MET A 5 -2.17 -12.89 -3.02
CA MET A 5 -1.93 -14.21 -2.40
C MET A 5 -1.55 -15.25 -3.46
N ARG A 6 -2.17 -15.20 -4.64
CA ARG A 6 -1.87 -16.08 -5.78
C ARG A 6 -0.47 -15.87 -6.33
N TRP A 7 0.09 -14.67 -6.27
CA TRP A 7 1.48 -14.42 -6.68
C TRP A 7 2.49 -15.01 -5.70
N ARG A 8 2.19 -15.01 -4.40
CA ARG A 8 3.07 -15.58 -3.35
C ARG A 8 2.71 -17.03 -3.01
N ARG A 9 2.58 -17.91 -4.01
CA ARG A 9 2.16 -19.33 -3.81
C ARG A 9 3.01 -20.09 -2.80
N ARG A 10 4.29 -19.73 -2.66
CA ARG A 10 5.26 -20.43 -1.80
C ARG A 10 5.29 -19.90 -0.36
N ASN A 11 4.88 -18.64 -0.14
CA ASN A 11 5.06 -17.96 1.13
C ASN A 11 3.71 -17.48 1.68
N ARG A 12 3.45 -17.78 2.96
CA ARG A 12 2.24 -17.29 3.63
C ARG A 12 2.27 -15.75 3.65
N THR A 13 1.16 -15.15 3.26
CA THR A 13 1.00 -13.69 3.21
C THR A 13 0.31 -13.19 4.47
N PHE A 14 1.06 -12.55 5.35
CA PHE A 14 0.50 -11.87 6.52
C PHE A 14 0.11 -10.45 6.14
N PHE A 15 -1.07 -10.02 6.59
CA PHE A 15 -1.55 -8.67 6.36
C PHE A 15 -1.62 -7.92 7.69
N ASN A 16 -0.85 -6.84 7.83
CA ASN A 16 -0.85 -6.06 9.05
C ASN A 16 -2.07 -5.12 9.08
N ARG A 17 -3.08 -5.49 9.88
CA ARG A 17 -4.36 -4.76 9.95
C ARG A 17 -4.19 -3.34 10.48
N HIS A 18 -3.29 -3.12 11.42
CA HIS A 18 -3.07 -1.81 12.02
C HIS A 18 -2.53 -0.83 10.98
N VAL A 19 -1.48 -1.23 10.26
CA VAL A 19 -0.88 -0.42 9.19
C VAL A 19 -1.87 -0.19 8.04
N ILE A 20 -2.63 -1.22 7.65
CA ILE A 20 -3.69 -1.07 6.63
C ILE A 20 -4.68 0.03 7.03
N GLN A 21 -5.10 0.07 8.31
CA GLN A 21 -6.03 1.10 8.79
C GLN A 21 -5.40 2.49 8.80
N SER A 22 -4.15 2.63 9.23
CA SER A 22 -3.43 3.92 9.21
C SER A 22 -3.31 4.45 7.78
N ILE A 23 -2.82 3.63 6.84
CA ILE A 23 -2.69 4.01 5.43
C ILE A 23 -4.05 4.34 4.80
N ARG A 24 -5.12 3.64 5.19
CA ARG A 24 -6.48 3.90 4.66
C ARG A 24 -7.00 5.28 5.01
N LYS A 25 -6.68 5.81 6.19
CA LYS A 25 -7.04 7.17 6.59
C LYS A 25 -6.26 8.23 5.82
N MET A 26 -5.07 7.86 5.34
CA MET A 26 -4.13 8.75 4.68
C MET A 26 -4.40 8.93 3.19
N LEU A 27 -4.82 7.86 2.50
CA LEU A 27 -5.07 7.89 1.04
C LEU A 27 -6.02 9.01 0.58
N PRO A 28 -7.16 9.29 1.23
CA PRO A 28 -8.03 10.41 0.84
C PRO A 28 -7.36 11.78 0.95
N ARG A 29 -6.44 11.94 1.91
CA ARG A 29 -5.71 13.20 2.11
C ARG A 29 -4.68 13.43 1.01
N LEU A 30 -4.06 12.37 0.50
CA LEU A 30 -3.14 12.45 -0.65
C LEU A 30 -3.84 12.94 -1.92
N GLU A 31 -5.10 12.55 -2.11
CA GLU A 31 -5.90 13.06 -3.23
C GLU A 31 -6.29 14.53 -3.03
N SER A 32 -6.76 14.88 -1.82
CA SER A 32 -7.33 16.19 -1.55
C SER A 32 -6.28 17.31 -1.39
N ALA A 33 -5.09 16.99 -0.87
CA ALA A 33 -4.07 17.98 -0.55
C ALA A 33 -3.15 18.35 -1.73
N GLY A 34 -3.26 17.68 -2.88
CA GLY A 34 -2.18 17.68 -3.87
C GLY A 34 -0.87 17.17 -3.25
N LYS A 35 0.26 17.32 -3.94
CA LYS A 35 1.59 16.80 -3.50
C LYS A 35 2.10 17.35 -2.14
N VAL A 36 1.36 18.17 -1.41
CA VAL A 36 1.87 19.00 -0.31
C VAL A 36 1.06 18.79 0.98
N GLN A 37 1.38 17.72 1.70
CA GLN A 37 1.42 17.64 3.18
C GLN A 37 1.98 16.28 3.65
N VAL A 38 3.00 15.78 2.95
CA VAL A 38 3.66 14.50 3.26
C VAL A 38 4.19 14.47 4.70
N ASN A 39 4.50 15.61 5.29
CA ASN A 39 5.01 15.69 6.66
C ASN A 39 3.99 15.27 7.73
N ASP A 40 2.72 15.68 7.60
CA ASP A 40 1.67 15.27 8.56
C ASP A 40 1.34 13.78 8.41
N LEU A 41 1.41 13.30 7.16
CA LEU A 41 1.28 11.89 6.81
C LEU A 41 2.43 11.07 7.44
N ILE A 42 3.68 11.55 7.35
CA ILE A 42 4.85 10.93 7.99
C ILE A 42 4.68 10.89 9.51
N GLN A 43 4.13 11.94 10.13
CA GLN A 43 3.87 11.97 11.57
C GLN A 43 2.83 10.93 12.00
N GLU A 44 1.74 10.75 11.27
CA GLU A 44 0.73 9.71 11.59
C GLU A 44 1.25 8.29 11.41
N LEU A 45 2.19 8.09 10.49
CA LEU A 45 2.86 6.81 10.29
C LEU A 45 4.13 6.66 11.12
N HIS A 46 4.52 7.67 11.90
CA HIS A 46 5.78 7.65 12.66
C HIS A 46 5.83 6.46 13.61
N ASP A 47 4.74 6.16 14.32
CA ASP A 47 4.68 5.01 15.23
C ASP A 47 4.86 3.67 14.50
N VAL A 48 4.41 3.57 13.25
CA VAL A 48 4.63 2.40 12.40
C VAL A 48 6.09 2.35 11.93
N PHE A 49 6.65 3.47 11.47
CA PHE A 49 8.03 3.55 11.00
C PHE A 49 9.07 3.32 12.10
N VAL A 50 8.74 3.64 13.36
CA VAL A 50 9.64 3.36 14.49
C VAL A 50 9.76 1.85 14.73
N LEU A 51 8.67 1.09 14.57
CA LEU A 51 8.62 -0.33 14.87
C LEU A 51 9.00 -1.22 13.67
N HIS A 52 8.73 -0.74 12.45
CA HIS A 52 8.86 -1.49 11.22
C HIS A 52 9.56 -0.69 10.14
N GLU A 53 10.50 -1.33 9.45
CA GLU A 53 10.98 -0.86 8.16
C GLU A 53 9.89 -1.14 7.12
N MET A 54 9.34 -0.08 6.53
CA MET A 54 8.28 -0.17 5.53
C MET A 54 8.83 0.21 4.15
N THR A 55 8.66 -0.69 3.18
CA THR A 55 9.01 -0.47 1.78
C THR A 55 7.75 -0.51 0.91
N GLY A 56 7.58 0.49 0.06
CA GLY A 56 6.39 0.61 -0.78
C GLY A 56 6.07 2.06 -1.13
N PHE A 57 5.08 2.25 -1.98
CA PHE A 57 4.65 3.59 -2.42
C PHE A 57 3.19 3.58 -2.86
N PRO A 58 2.50 4.74 -2.76
CA PRO A 58 1.16 4.88 -3.32
C PRO A 58 1.23 4.92 -4.85
N LEU A 59 0.37 4.12 -5.49
CA LEU A 59 0.05 4.22 -6.90
C LEU A 59 -1.22 5.04 -7.06
N ASN A 60 -1.21 6.03 -7.95
CA ASN A 60 -2.41 6.71 -8.40
C ASN A 60 -2.58 6.46 -9.90
N MET A 61 -3.75 5.95 -10.30
CA MET A 61 -4.09 5.70 -11.69
C MET A 61 -5.59 5.92 -11.94
N PRO A 62 -6.01 6.35 -13.15
CA PRO A 62 -7.42 6.37 -13.50
C PRO A 62 -7.98 4.93 -13.54
N TYR A 63 -9.23 4.76 -13.15
CA TYR A 63 -9.93 3.50 -13.28
C TYR A 63 -10.23 3.22 -14.75
N ASN A 64 -9.67 2.12 -15.26
CA ASN A 64 -10.04 1.56 -16.57
C ASN A 64 -10.72 0.21 -16.34
N ASP A 65 -10.00 -0.73 -15.75
CA ASP A 65 -10.41 -2.11 -15.51
C ASP A 65 -9.61 -2.72 -14.35
N PHE A 66 -10.11 -3.83 -13.80
CA PHE A 66 -9.46 -4.50 -12.66
C PHE A 66 -8.14 -5.18 -13.02
N ASP A 67 -7.96 -5.61 -14.28
CA ASP A 67 -6.75 -6.31 -14.71
C ASP A 67 -5.59 -5.33 -14.85
N SER A 68 -5.80 -4.15 -15.45
CA SER A 68 -4.79 -3.08 -15.49
C SER A 68 -4.32 -2.65 -14.10
N ILE A 69 -5.24 -2.52 -13.14
CA ILE A 69 -4.87 -2.18 -11.75
C ILE A 69 -4.03 -3.33 -11.14
N THR A 70 -4.45 -4.57 -11.38
CA THR A 70 -3.75 -5.75 -10.88
C THR A 70 -2.35 -5.87 -11.48
N GLU A 71 -2.19 -5.57 -12.76
CA GLU A 71 -0.91 -5.54 -13.47
C GLU A 71 0.00 -4.41 -12.97
N ALA A 72 -0.53 -3.21 -12.78
CA ALA A 72 0.21 -2.09 -12.21
C ALA A 72 0.74 -2.42 -10.80
N VAL A 73 -0.09 -3.05 -9.97
CA VAL A 73 0.33 -3.53 -8.64
C VAL A 73 1.37 -4.64 -8.75
N PHE A 74 1.22 -5.56 -9.71
CA PHE A 74 2.19 -6.62 -9.94
C PHE A 74 3.56 -6.04 -10.34
N ALA A 75 3.58 -5.06 -11.24
CA ALA A 75 4.77 -4.39 -11.74
C ALA A 75 5.58 -3.67 -10.65
N THR A 76 4.97 -3.32 -9.51
CA THR A 76 5.70 -2.74 -8.36
C THR A 76 6.71 -3.71 -7.74
N GLY A 77 6.55 -5.02 -7.96
CA GLY A 77 7.46 -6.02 -7.40
C GLY A 77 7.38 -6.20 -5.88
N VAL A 78 6.51 -5.49 -5.15
CA VAL A 78 6.41 -5.58 -3.68
C VAL A 78 6.09 -7.01 -3.22
N HIS A 79 5.36 -7.77 -4.04
CA HIS A 79 5.04 -9.17 -3.77
C HIS A 79 6.27 -10.11 -3.80
N LEU A 80 7.39 -9.68 -4.37
CA LEU A 80 8.65 -10.43 -4.44
C LEU A 80 9.44 -10.41 -3.13
N ALA A 81 9.03 -9.64 -2.12
CA ALA A 81 9.69 -9.65 -0.82
C ALA A 81 9.72 -11.08 -0.24
N GLU A 82 10.92 -11.64 -0.09
CA GLU A 82 11.13 -13.06 0.25
C GLU A 82 11.31 -13.33 1.75
N ASP A 83 11.43 -12.29 2.57
CA ASP A 83 11.63 -12.46 4.01
C ASP A 83 10.47 -13.27 4.63
N LYS A 84 10.82 -14.22 5.51
CA LYS A 84 9.86 -15.12 6.17
C LYS A 84 8.95 -14.39 7.15
N ARG A 85 9.38 -13.22 7.67
CA ARG A 85 8.64 -12.42 8.64
C ARG A 85 7.99 -11.17 8.05
N VAL A 86 8.09 -10.98 6.73
CA VAL A 86 7.49 -9.82 6.07
C VAL A 86 5.97 -9.83 6.18
N GLU A 87 5.43 -8.74 6.69
CA GLU A 87 4.01 -8.43 6.69
C GLU A 87 3.70 -7.49 5.53
N PHE A 88 2.48 -7.56 5.00
CA PHE A 88 2.05 -6.69 3.90
C PHE A 88 0.93 -5.77 4.35
N ALA A 89 0.91 -4.57 3.78
CA ALA A 89 -0.23 -3.69 3.84
C ALA A 89 -0.71 -3.42 2.41
N LEU A 90 -1.97 -3.73 2.14
CA LEU A 90 -2.63 -3.45 0.87
C LEU A 90 -3.91 -2.68 1.15
N THR A 91 -3.98 -1.45 0.64
CA THR A 91 -5.12 -0.57 0.83
C THR A 91 -5.50 0.09 -0.49
N VAL A 92 -6.80 0.23 -0.72
CA VAL A 92 -7.35 0.89 -1.91
C VAL A 92 -8.30 2.01 -1.47
N TYR A 93 -8.19 3.15 -2.14
CA TYR A 93 -9.10 4.28 -2.05
C TYR A 93 -9.51 4.70 -3.47
N VAL A 94 -10.78 5.04 -3.66
CA VAL A 94 -11.32 5.47 -4.95
C VAL A 94 -11.93 6.85 -4.75
N HIS A 95 -11.46 7.81 -5.53
CA HIS A 95 -11.98 9.17 -5.56
C HIS A 95 -12.80 9.39 -6.84
N PRO A 96 -14.10 9.71 -6.73
CA PRO A 96 -14.92 10.03 -7.89
C PRO A 96 -14.69 11.47 -8.35
N TYR A 97 -14.44 11.65 -9.64
CA TYR A 97 -14.44 12.93 -10.33
C TYR A 97 -15.70 13.10 -11.20
N PRO A 98 -16.06 14.34 -11.56
CA PRO A 98 -17.07 14.58 -12.59
C PRO A 98 -16.78 13.82 -13.88
N SER A 99 -17.81 13.57 -14.68
CA SER A 99 -17.72 12.84 -15.96
C SER A 99 -17.38 11.35 -15.84
N SER A 100 -17.73 10.72 -14.71
CA SER A 100 -17.53 9.28 -14.48
C SER A 100 -16.06 8.84 -14.51
N ILE A 101 -15.14 9.75 -14.19
CA ILE A 101 -13.73 9.44 -14.04
C ILE A 101 -13.49 9.07 -12.57
N PHE A 102 -12.83 7.96 -12.32
CA PHE A 102 -12.45 7.56 -10.96
C PHE A 102 -10.93 7.53 -10.85
N SER A 103 -10.40 8.20 -9.84
CA SER A 103 -8.99 8.12 -9.46
C SER A 103 -8.82 7.02 -8.43
N VAL A 104 -8.01 6.02 -8.74
CA VAL A 104 -7.79 4.84 -7.91
C VAL A 104 -6.42 4.93 -7.29
N TRP A 105 -6.43 5.05 -5.97
CA TRP A 105 -5.23 4.98 -5.15
C TRP A 105 -5.06 3.58 -4.61
N VAL A 106 -3.93 2.97 -4.94
CA VAL A 106 -3.53 1.67 -4.39
C VAL A 106 -2.21 1.84 -3.64
N TYR A 107 -2.21 1.52 -2.36
CA TYR A 107 -0.99 1.47 -1.57
C TYR A 107 -0.63 0.01 -1.29
N VAL A 108 0.58 -0.37 -1.70
CA VAL A 108 1.14 -1.69 -1.38
C VAL A 108 2.46 -1.47 -0.66
N ALA A 109 2.56 -2.02 0.54
CA ALA A 109 3.76 -1.99 1.36
C ALA A 109 4.14 -3.40 1.84
N ALA A 110 5.43 -3.64 1.93
CA ALA A 110 6.06 -4.71 2.68
C ALA A 110 6.67 -4.11 3.96
N LEU A 111 6.48 -4.81 5.08
CA LEU A 111 6.90 -4.39 6.41
C LEU A 111 7.77 -5.46 7.05
N THR A 112 8.92 -5.07 7.57
CA THR A 112 9.84 -5.93 8.32
C THR A 112 10.08 -5.29 9.69
N ARG A 113 10.13 -6.08 10.78
CA ARG A 113 10.36 -5.51 12.12
C ARG A 113 11.84 -5.19 12.29
N HIS A 114 12.16 -4.04 12.89
CA HIS A 114 13.55 -3.62 13.13
C HIS A 114 14.35 -4.61 14.01
N SER A 115 13.69 -5.35 14.90
CA SER A 115 14.34 -6.36 15.76
C SER A 115 14.92 -7.57 15.01
N ASP A 116 14.60 -7.73 13.72
CA ASP A 116 15.08 -8.83 12.89
C ASP A 116 16.34 -8.46 12.05
N ILE A 117 16.83 -7.22 12.16
CA ILE A 117 18.01 -6.70 11.42
C ILE A 117 19.31 -6.77 12.27
N THR A 118 19.24 -7.31 13.50
CA THR A 118 20.42 -7.52 14.38
C THR A 118 20.68 -9.02 14.56
#